data_AF-A0A0D2PE77-F1
#
_entry.id   AF-A0A0D2PE77-F1
#
_cell.length_a   1.000
_cell.length_b   1.000
_cell.length_c   1.000
_cell.angle_alpha   90.00
_cell.angle_beta   90.00
_cell.angle_gamma   90.00
#
_symmetry.space_group_name_H-M   'P 1'
#
loop_
_entity.id
_entity.type
_entity.pdbx_description
1 polymer ?
#
loop_
_entity_poly.entity_id
_entity_poly.type
_entity_poly.pdbx_seq_one_letter_code
_entity_poly.pdbx_strand_id
1 'polypeptide(L)'
;MDWARDPQAKEHILRVHGSSCTSSIAQAVAGFQEQDHLSVATYFVGKHPNNEDIRTRFISTIAYQLGLSFPTVREDIENLVAHDPTILSRSVSSQLDTLILQPFAPFLSVPDGVVIGQYNPALIIVDGCDYLDMYTRTHIINALLGIAKQFPLRVRILLFTKSSARITTSLSLGVEDGSVMEIGFDDERSVGDIFTKIWNRIKRFTSTNGRA
;
A
#
# COMPACT_ATOMS: atom_id res chain seq x y z
N MET A 1 3.63 -10.78 -10.13
CA MET A 1 3.19 -9.48 -9.56
C MET A 1 2.55 -8.70 -10.68
N ASP A 2 1.55 -9.29 -11.31
CA ASP A 2 1.08 -8.88 -12.63
C ASP A 2 0.02 -7.80 -12.49
N TRP A 3 -0.92 -7.93 -11.53
CA TRP A 3 -1.82 -6.83 -11.16
C TRP A 3 -1.06 -5.60 -10.69
N ALA A 4 -0.05 -5.80 -9.82
CA ALA A 4 0.75 -4.68 -9.34
C ALA A 4 1.42 -3.96 -10.52
N ARG A 5 1.96 -4.73 -11.48
CA ARG A 5 2.65 -4.21 -12.67
C ARG A 5 1.71 -3.89 -13.85
N ASP A 6 0.40 -4.12 -13.73
CA ASP A 6 -0.56 -3.89 -14.80
C ASP A 6 -0.89 -2.41 -14.87
N PRO A 7 -0.49 -1.70 -15.94
CA PRO A 7 -0.78 -0.29 -16.09
C PRO A 7 -2.25 0.01 -16.42
N GLN A 8 -3.03 -1.01 -16.82
CA GLN A 8 -4.45 -0.91 -17.13
C GLN A 8 -5.35 -1.29 -15.95
N ALA A 9 -4.77 -1.81 -14.87
CA ALA A 9 -5.52 -2.11 -13.65
C ALA A 9 -6.11 -0.80 -13.08
N LYS A 10 -7.43 -0.77 -12.96
CA LYS A 10 -8.16 0.35 -12.36
C LYS A 10 -8.08 0.33 -10.84
N GLU A 11 -7.85 -0.86 -10.29
CA GLU A 11 -7.74 -1.10 -8.86
C GLU A 11 -6.30 -0.80 -8.41
N HIS A 12 -6.14 0.21 -7.57
CA HIS A 12 -4.84 0.61 -7.01
C HIS A 12 -4.61 0.06 -5.61
N ILE A 13 -5.70 -0.32 -4.94
CA ILE A 13 -5.69 -0.97 -3.64
C ILE A 13 -6.31 -2.36 -3.78
N LEU A 14 -5.61 -3.36 -3.29
CA LEU A 14 -6.13 -4.70 -3.08
C LEU A 14 -6.26 -4.95 -1.58
N ARG A 15 -7.50 -5.06 -1.11
CA ARG A 15 -7.80 -5.45 0.26
C ARG A 15 -7.99 -6.96 0.35
N VAL A 16 -7.22 -7.58 1.23
CA VAL A 16 -7.36 -8.97 1.64
C VAL A 16 -7.96 -9.01 3.04
N HIS A 17 -9.10 -9.68 3.21
CA HIS A 17 -9.75 -9.84 4.50
C HIS A 17 -10.11 -11.30 4.78
N GLY A 18 -10.10 -11.70 6.06
CA GLY A 18 -10.51 -13.04 6.45
C GLY A 18 -9.77 -13.57 7.67
N SER A 19 -9.54 -14.89 7.70
CA SER A 19 -9.02 -15.65 8.85
C SER A 19 -7.73 -15.10 9.47
N SER A 20 -7.30 -15.72 10.59
CA SER A 20 -6.10 -15.35 11.36
C SER A 20 -4.78 -15.35 10.56
N CYS A 21 -4.77 -15.89 9.34
CA CYS A 21 -3.57 -16.09 8.52
C CYS A 21 -3.21 -14.91 7.61
N THR A 22 -4.07 -13.87 7.52
CA THR A 22 -3.82 -12.68 6.68
C THR A 22 -2.50 -11.98 7.03
N SER A 23 -2.19 -11.83 8.32
CA SER A 23 -0.93 -11.27 8.78
C SER A 23 0.30 -12.09 8.35
N SER A 24 0.22 -13.43 8.44
CA SER A 24 1.30 -14.31 7.98
C SER A 24 1.54 -14.20 6.48
N ILE A 25 0.46 -14.03 5.70
CA ILE A 25 0.55 -13.81 4.26
C ILE A 25 1.16 -12.43 3.97
N ALA A 26 0.75 -11.38 4.68
CA ALA A 26 1.30 -10.04 4.51
C ALA A 26 2.83 -10.05 4.72
N GLN A 27 3.29 -10.73 5.77
CA GLN A 27 4.72 -10.92 6.05
C GLN A 27 5.44 -11.73 4.97
N ALA A 28 4.83 -12.83 4.51
CA ALA A 28 5.42 -13.64 3.44
C ALA A 28 5.56 -12.83 2.14
N VAL A 29 4.52 -12.08 1.75
CA VAL A 29 4.54 -11.21 0.57
C VAL A 29 5.62 -10.14 0.71
N ALA A 30 5.73 -9.47 1.86
CA ALA A 30 6.79 -8.52 2.13
C ALA A 30 8.20 -9.14 1.96
N GLY A 31 8.41 -10.33 2.54
CA GLY A 31 9.69 -11.04 2.43
C GLY A 31 10.06 -11.38 0.98
N PHE A 32 9.10 -11.77 0.14
CA PHE A 32 9.36 -12.00 -1.29
C PHE A 32 9.73 -10.71 -2.04
N GLN A 33 9.11 -9.57 -1.69
CA GLN A 33 9.41 -8.29 -2.33
C GLN A 33 10.83 -7.79 -2.02
N GLU A 34 11.26 -7.95 -0.77
CA GLU A 34 12.61 -7.60 -0.35
C GLU A 34 13.67 -8.42 -1.10
N GLN A 35 13.40 -9.71 -1.32
CA GLN A 35 14.28 -10.60 -2.11
C GLN A 35 14.38 -10.21 -3.58
N ASP A 36 13.28 -9.73 -4.17
CA ASP A 36 13.20 -9.32 -5.58
C ASP A 36 13.74 -7.88 -5.82
N HIS A 37 14.31 -7.22 -4.79
CA HIS A 37 14.78 -5.82 -4.83
C HIS A 37 13.73 -4.82 -5.32
N LEU A 38 12.46 -5.08 -5.01
CA LEU A 38 11.37 -4.20 -5.38
C LEU A 38 11.16 -3.12 -4.31
N SER A 39 10.77 -1.92 -4.74
CA SER A 39 10.44 -0.82 -3.84
C SER A 39 9.23 -1.19 -3.00
N VAL A 40 9.46 -1.59 -1.76
CA VAL A 40 8.41 -1.98 -0.82
C VAL A 40 8.45 -1.10 0.42
N ALA A 41 7.28 -0.66 0.86
CA ALA A 41 7.08 -0.05 2.16
C ALA A 41 6.06 -0.88 2.93
N THR A 42 6.33 -1.13 4.20
CA THR A 42 5.50 -1.99 5.04
C THR A 42 5.11 -1.28 6.32
N TYR A 43 3.91 -1.57 6.81
CA TYR A 43 3.45 -1.15 8.14
C TYR A 43 2.56 -2.22 8.76
N PHE A 44 3.05 -2.88 9.81
CA PHE A 44 2.35 -3.94 10.52
C PHE A 44 1.82 -3.43 11.86
N VAL A 45 0.49 -3.33 12.00
CA VAL A 45 -0.16 -2.89 13.23
C VAL A 45 -0.25 -4.06 14.22
N GLY A 46 0.29 -3.86 15.43
CA GLY A 46 0.18 -4.83 16.52
C GLY A 46 -1.24 -4.93 17.08
N LYS A 47 -1.55 -6.02 17.80
CA LYS A 47 -2.88 -6.28 18.38
C LYS A 47 -3.36 -5.22 19.39
N HIS A 48 -2.42 -4.53 20.03
CA HIS A 48 -2.69 -3.48 21.03
C HIS A 48 -1.99 -2.19 20.60
N PRO A 49 -2.51 -1.49 19.57
CA PRO A 49 -1.84 -0.34 19.01
C PRO A 49 -1.94 0.89 19.92
N ASN A 50 -0.85 1.65 20.02
CA ASN A 50 -0.94 3.05 20.45
C ASN A 50 -1.34 3.91 19.24
N ASN A 51 -2.62 4.26 19.17
CA ASN A 51 -3.18 5.01 18.05
C ASN A 51 -2.51 6.37 17.83
N GLU A 52 -2.05 7.04 18.88
CA GLU A 52 -1.37 8.34 18.77
C GLU A 52 0.02 8.20 18.15
N ASP A 53 0.80 7.21 18.61
CA ASP A 53 2.11 6.88 18.02
C ASP A 53 1.96 6.48 16.55
N ILE A 54 0.91 5.74 16.20
CA ILE A 54 0.67 5.33 14.81
C ILE A 54 0.37 6.54 13.93
N ARG A 55 -0.48 7.48 14.39
CA ARG A 55 -0.78 8.70 13.62
C ARG A 55 0.45 9.56 13.36
N THR A 56 1.38 9.61 14.30
CA THR A 56 2.61 10.42 14.16
C THR A 56 3.69 9.71 13.34
N ARG A 57 3.70 8.37 13.29
CA ARG A 57 4.79 7.61 12.65
C ARG A 57 4.43 6.97 11.33
N PHE A 58 3.15 6.71 11.04
CA PHE A 58 2.74 5.94 9.87
C PHE A 58 3.30 6.53 8.57
N ILE A 59 3.03 7.81 8.30
CA ILE A 59 3.44 8.44 7.06
C ILE A 59 4.96 8.57 6.98
N SER A 60 5.62 9.02 8.05
CA SER A 60 7.09 9.13 8.06
C SER A 60 7.77 7.78 7.81
N THR A 61 7.21 6.70 8.35
CA THR A 61 7.73 5.34 8.14
C THR A 61 7.56 4.89 6.70
N ILE A 62 6.40 5.16 6.06
CA ILE A 62 6.19 4.87 4.64
C ILE A 62 7.12 5.72 3.77
N ALA A 63 7.20 7.03 4.04
CA ALA A 63 8.06 7.96 3.30
C ALA A 63 9.53 7.55 3.36
N TYR A 64 10.03 7.19 4.54
CA TYR A 64 11.39 6.68 4.72
C TYR A 64 11.64 5.42 3.89
N GLN A 65 10.78 4.41 4.00
CA GLN A 65 10.95 3.13 3.28
C GLN A 65 10.88 3.31 1.76
N LEU A 66 9.97 4.15 1.26
CA LEU A 66 9.94 4.51 -0.15
C LEU A 66 11.22 5.25 -0.55
N GLY A 67 11.68 6.23 0.25
CA GLY A 67 12.89 7.01 0.00
C GLY A 67 14.16 6.16 -0.13
N LEU A 68 14.24 5.00 0.52
CA LEU A 68 15.36 4.06 0.33
C LEU A 68 15.51 3.58 -1.12
N SER A 69 14.41 3.58 -1.90
CA SER A 69 14.43 3.23 -3.31
C SER A 69 14.63 4.43 -4.26
N PHE A 70 14.48 5.66 -3.76
CA PHE A 70 14.54 6.89 -4.55
C PHE A 70 15.50 7.89 -3.89
N PRO A 71 16.82 7.78 -4.13
CA PRO A 71 17.82 8.58 -3.43
C PRO A 71 17.60 10.09 -3.51
N THR A 72 17.19 10.61 -4.67
CA THR A 72 16.89 12.04 -4.83
C THR A 72 15.70 12.48 -3.97
N VAL A 73 14.63 11.68 -3.93
CA VAL A 73 13.46 11.97 -3.06
C VAL A 73 13.84 11.90 -1.59
N ARG A 74 14.74 10.97 -1.23
CA ARG A 74 15.24 10.86 0.13
C ARG A 74 15.95 12.14 0.57
N GLU A 75 16.81 12.71 -0.28
CA GLU A 75 17.48 13.99 0.03
C GLU A 75 16.45 15.13 0.23
N ASP A 76 15.41 15.19 -0.60
CA ASP A 76 14.34 16.17 -0.45
C ASP A 76 13.60 16.02 0.90
N ILE A 77 13.26 14.79 1.28
CA ILE A 77 12.62 14.49 2.57
C ILE A 77 13.55 14.86 3.74
N GLU A 78 14.84 14.51 3.67
CA GLU A 78 15.83 14.84 4.69
C GLU A 78 15.93 16.36 4.89
N ASN A 79 15.94 17.14 3.80
CA ASN A 79 15.95 18.59 3.84
C ASN A 79 14.66 19.17 4.45
N LEU A 80 13.49 18.64 4.07
CA LEU A 80 12.20 19.08 4.63
C LEU A 80 12.13 18.84 6.14
N VAL A 81 12.57 17.67 6.60
CA VAL A 81 12.60 17.31 8.03
C VAL A 81 13.66 18.12 8.78
N ALA A 82 14.83 18.36 8.19
CA ALA A 82 15.88 19.19 8.80
C ALA A 82 15.43 20.66 8.95
N HIS A 83 14.68 21.17 7.97
CA HIS A 83 14.12 22.53 8.02
C HIS A 83 13.01 22.67 9.06
N ASP A 84 12.10 21.69 9.13
CA ASP A 84 10.97 21.69 10.06
C ASP A 84 10.76 20.30 10.70
N PRO A 85 11.48 19.98 11.79
CA PRO A 85 11.36 18.69 12.46
C PRO A 85 9.96 18.43 13.04
N THR A 86 9.16 19.49 13.24
CA THR A 86 7.82 19.37 13.82
C THR A 86 6.88 18.60 12.90
N ILE A 87 7.19 18.49 11.59
CA ILE A 87 6.42 17.72 10.61
C ILE A 87 6.13 16.29 11.08
N LEU A 88 7.08 15.64 11.75
CA LEU A 88 6.95 14.26 12.26
C LEU A 88 5.92 14.12 13.40
N SER A 89 5.45 15.23 13.96
CA SER A 89 4.41 15.26 15.00
C SER A 89 3.08 15.87 14.52
N ARG A 90 3.05 16.38 13.27
CA ARG A 90 1.83 16.96 12.69
C ARG A 90 0.81 15.89 12.33
N SER A 91 -0.37 16.35 11.91
CA SER A 91 -1.45 15.49 11.46
C SER A 91 -1.02 14.54 10.32
N VAL A 92 -1.68 13.39 10.23
CA VAL A 92 -1.47 12.42 9.13
C VAL A 92 -1.57 13.10 7.76
N SER A 93 -2.52 14.02 7.58
CA SER A 93 -2.68 14.76 6.32
C SER A 93 -1.48 15.66 6.02
N SER A 94 -1.02 16.43 7.01
CA SER A 94 0.13 17.32 6.83
C SER A 94 1.41 16.54 6.52
N GLN A 95 1.61 15.41 7.21
CA GLN A 95 2.71 14.50 6.91
C GLN A 95 2.58 13.93 5.50
N LEU A 96 1.39 13.49 5.09
CA LEU A 96 1.14 12.90 3.78
C LEU A 96 1.52 13.86 2.65
N ASP A 97 1.04 15.10 2.73
CA ASP A 97 1.31 16.13 1.72
C ASP A 97 2.81 16.42 1.64
N THR A 98 3.44 16.66 2.80
CA THR A 98 4.82 17.15 2.88
C THR A 98 5.85 16.05 2.61
N LEU A 99 5.62 14.82 3.08
CA LEU A 99 6.62 13.75 3.06
C LEU A 99 6.41 12.75 1.93
N ILE A 100 5.22 12.67 1.34
CA ILE A 100 4.91 11.70 0.27
C ILE A 100 4.39 12.39 -0.99
N LEU A 101 3.27 13.12 -0.94
CA LEU A 101 2.63 13.58 -2.17
C LEU A 101 3.49 14.61 -2.92
N GLN A 102 4.06 15.59 -2.21
CA GLN A 102 4.93 16.60 -2.84
C GLN A 102 6.28 16.03 -3.29
N PRO A 103 7.07 15.33 -2.45
CA PRO A 103 8.42 14.92 -2.83
C PRO A 103 8.44 13.84 -3.92
N PHE A 104 7.44 12.96 -3.94
CA PHE A 104 7.38 11.87 -4.91
C PHE A 104 6.66 12.24 -6.22
N ALA A 105 5.96 13.38 -6.30
CA ALA A 105 5.25 13.80 -7.50
C ALA A 105 6.13 13.77 -8.77
N PRO A 106 7.35 14.32 -8.79
CA PRO A 106 8.17 14.30 -10.00
C PRO A 106 8.59 12.89 -10.47
N PHE A 107 8.57 11.90 -9.58
CA PHE A 107 9.13 10.56 -9.82
C PHE A 107 8.06 9.48 -10.01
N LEU A 108 6.92 9.65 -9.35
CA LEU A 108 5.80 8.70 -9.36
C LEU A 108 4.62 9.20 -10.21
N SER A 109 4.61 10.46 -10.64
CA SER A 109 3.73 10.90 -11.72
C SER A 109 4.29 10.42 -13.06
N VAL A 110 3.39 9.95 -13.94
CA VAL A 110 3.76 9.54 -15.30
C VAL A 110 3.42 10.68 -16.25
N PRO A 111 4.40 11.23 -17.00
CA PRO A 111 4.12 12.19 -18.07
C PRO A 111 3.26 11.55 -19.17
N ASP A 112 2.40 12.35 -19.81
CA ASP A 112 1.61 11.89 -20.95
C ASP A 112 2.51 11.23 -22.02
N GLY A 113 2.15 10.00 -22.43
CA GLY A 113 2.82 9.29 -23.52
C GLY A 113 4.00 8.38 -23.16
N VAL A 114 4.35 8.21 -21.88
CA VAL A 114 5.41 7.26 -21.46
C VAL A 114 4.90 5.82 -21.46
N VAL A 115 5.71 4.90 -22.00
CA VAL A 115 5.43 3.45 -21.97
C VAL A 115 5.56 2.94 -20.53
N ILE A 116 4.42 2.66 -19.91
CA ILE A 116 4.28 2.32 -18.49
C ILE A 116 5.01 0.99 -18.12
N GLY A 117 5.32 0.15 -19.12
CA GLY A 117 5.94 -1.17 -18.94
C GLY A 117 7.42 -1.21 -18.53
N GLN A 118 8.09 -0.06 -18.34
CA GLN A 118 9.52 -0.02 -17.95
C GLN A 118 9.78 0.14 -16.45
N TYR A 119 8.76 0.41 -15.64
CA TYR A 119 8.95 0.71 -14.21
C TYR A 119 8.14 -0.25 -13.33
N ASN A 120 8.82 -0.84 -12.34
CA ASN A 120 8.14 -1.57 -11.29
C ASN A 120 7.45 -0.57 -10.35
N PRO A 121 6.15 -0.70 -10.07
CA PRO A 121 5.48 0.15 -9.11
C PRO A 121 5.96 -0.16 -7.70
N ALA A 122 6.00 0.88 -6.86
CA ALA A 122 6.23 0.72 -5.44
C ALA A 122 5.02 0.03 -4.79
N LEU A 123 5.29 -0.93 -3.91
CA LEU A 123 4.26 -1.66 -3.18
C LEU A 123 4.20 -1.16 -1.74
N ILE A 124 3.03 -0.73 -1.29
CA ILE A 124 2.76 -0.41 0.12
C ILE A 124 1.94 -1.55 0.72
N ILE A 125 2.46 -2.23 1.73
CA ILE A 125 1.79 -3.32 2.43
C ILE A 125 1.41 -2.83 3.82
N VAL A 126 0.12 -2.84 4.12
CA VAL A 126 -0.39 -2.47 5.45
C VAL A 126 -1.23 -3.62 6.00
N ASP A 127 -0.92 -4.04 7.22
CA ASP A 127 -1.64 -5.12 7.91
C ASP A 127 -2.14 -4.65 9.27
N GLY A 128 -3.34 -5.12 9.65
CA GLY A 128 -3.88 -4.92 10.98
C GLY A 128 -4.56 -3.56 11.20
N CYS A 129 -4.96 -2.85 10.13
CA CYS A 129 -5.71 -1.59 10.25
C CYS A 129 -7.01 -1.76 11.06
N ASP A 130 -7.57 -2.97 11.13
CA ASP A 130 -8.74 -3.30 11.92
C ASP A 130 -8.50 -3.33 13.45
N TYR A 131 -7.25 -3.28 13.91
CA TYR A 131 -6.91 -3.08 15.32
C TYR A 131 -6.96 -1.61 15.77
N LEU A 132 -6.98 -0.68 14.82
CA LEU A 132 -6.99 0.75 15.08
C LEU A 132 -8.39 1.23 15.52
N ASP A 133 -8.40 2.32 16.29
CA ASP A 133 -9.64 3.04 16.55
C ASP A 133 -10.23 3.64 15.25
N MET A 134 -11.49 4.04 15.27
CA MET A 134 -12.18 4.55 14.07
C MET A 134 -11.49 5.81 13.51
N TYR A 135 -11.03 6.71 14.38
CA TYR A 135 -10.42 7.97 13.99
C TYR A 135 -9.10 7.74 13.25
N THR A 136 -8.19 6.99 13.85
CA THR A 136 -6.88 6.65 13.32
C THR A 136 -6.99 5.83 12.04
N ARG A 137 -7.82 4.78 12.05
CA ARG A 137 -8.10 3.96 10.86
C ARG A 137 -8.55 4.80 9.67
N THR A 138 -9.48 5.74 9.90
CA THR A 138 -9.98 6.64 8.84
C THR A 138 -8.88 7.50 8.25
N HIS A 139 -8.01 8.09 9.09
CA HIS A 139 -6.91 8.93 8.62
C HIS A 139 -5.87 8.12 7.83
N ILE A 140 -5.51 6.93 8.30
CA ILE A 140 -4.57 6.05 7.59
C ILE A 140 -5.13 5.60 6.25
N ILE A 141 -6.39 5.16 6.21
CA ILE A 141 -7.03 4.72 4.97
C ILE A 141 -7.16 5.88 3.97
N ASN A 142 -7.59 7.06 4.43
CA ASN A 142 -7.67 8.23 3.55
C ASN A 142 -6.30 8.61 2.99
N ALA A 143 -5.23 8.46 3.78
CA ALA A 143 -3.89 8.70 3.29
C ALA A 143 -3.48 7.67 2.21
N LEU A 144 -3.74 6.38 2.43
CA LEU A 144 -3.49 5.34 1.44
C LEU A 144 -4.27 5.59 0.13
N LEU A 145 -5.55 5.95 0.22
CA LEU A 145 -6.37 6.33 -0.93
C LEU A 145 -5.82 7.57 -1.64
N GLY A 146 -5.34 8.57 -0.89
CA GLY A 146 -4.70 9.76 -1.44
C GLY A 146 -3.44 9.41 -2.25
N ILE A 147 -2.57 8.54 -1.71
CA ILE A 147 -1.38 8.04 -2.40
C ILE A 147 -1.78 7.29 -3.68
N ALA A 148 -2.72 6.35 -3.59
CA ALA A 148 -3.17 5.55 -4.71
C ALA A 148 -3.75 6.41 -5.84
N LYS A 149 -4.54 7.43 -5.49
CA LYS A 149 -5.13 8.38 -6.44
C LYS A 149 -4.09 9.29 -7.09
N GLN A 150 -3.08 9.73 -6.34
CA GLN A 150 -2.03 10.60 -6.87
C GLN A 150 -1.05 9.84 -7.76
N PHE A 151 -0.79 8.57 -7.47
CA PHE A 151 0.21 7.74 -8.15
C PHE A 151 -0.37 6.44 -8.74
N PRO A 152 -1.43 6.50 -9.56
CA PRO A 152 -2.21 5.33 -10.00
C PRO A 152 -1.43 4.35 -10.87
N LEU A 153 -0.25 4.74 -11.39
CA LEU A 153 0.60 3.89 -12.23
C LEU A 153 1.88 3.43 -11.53
N ARG A 154 2.23 4.04 -10.39
CA ARG A 154 3.55 3.88 -9.76
C ARG A 154 3.48 3.44 -8.31
N VAL A 155 2.28 3.43 -7.72
CA VAL A 155 2.04 2.87 -6.39
C VAL A 155 0.90 1.85 -6.44
N ARG A 156 1.09 0.75 -5.73
CA ARG A 156 0.09 -0.28 -5.48
C ARG A 156 0.02 -0.53 -3.98
N ILE A 157 -1.17 -0.78 -3.47
CA ILE A 157 -1.38 -0.94 -2.03
C ILE A 157 -2.02 -2.31 -1.75
N LEU A 158 -1.42 -3.07 -0.84
CA LEU A 158 -2.01 -4.27 -0.27
C LEU A 158 -2.47 -3.97 1.16
N LEU A 159 -3.76 -4.12 1.41
CA LEU A 159 -4.35 -3.89 2.72
C LEU A 159 -4.85 -5.21 3.31
N PHE A 160 -4.24 -5.69 4.39
CA PHE A 160 -4.64 -6.90 5.08
C PHE A 160 -5.45 -6.56 6.34
N THR A 161 -6.60 -7.24 6.50
CA THR A 161 -7.52 -7.06 7.64
C THR A 161 -8.06 -8.42 8.11
N LYS A 162 -8.47 -8.58 9.37
CA LYS A 162 -9.04 -9.85 9.87
C LYS A 162 -10.55 -9.96 9.77
N SER A 163 -11.23 -8.88 9.42
CA SER A 163 -12.68 -8.85 9.36
C SER A 163 -13.15 -8.12 8.11
N SER A 164 -14.12 -8.72 7.42
CA SER A 164 -14.89 -8.08 6.36
C SER A 164 -15.67 -6.87 6.90
N ALA A 165 -16.19 -6.94 8.14
CA ALA A 165 -17.14 -5.97 8.69
C ALA A 165 -16.56 -4.58 9.04
N ARG A 166 -15.23 -4.44 9.15
CA ARG A 166 -14.58 -3.20 9.64
C ARG A 166 -14.09 -2.29 8.51
N ILE A 167 -14.96 -2.00 7.56
CA ILE A 167 -14.69 -1.09 6.42
C ILE A 167 -14.97 0.36 6.84
N THR A 168 -14.12 1.30 6.40
CA THR A 168 -14.43 2.73 6.49
C THR A 168 -15.25 3.17 5.27
N THR A 169 -16.10 4.19 5.40
CA THR A 169 -16.87 4.74 4.27
C THR A 169 -16.02 4.99 3.01
N SER A 170 -14.81 5.53 3.16
CA SER A 170 -13.91 5.79 2.03
C SER A 170 -13.46 4.53 1.28
N LEU A 171 -13.28 3.41 1.99
CA LEU A 171 -12.96 2.14 1.35
C LEU A 171 -14.18 1.58 0.63
N SER A 172 -15.37 1.67 1.22
CA SER A 172 -16.61 1.24 0.57
C SER A 172 -16.87 1.99 -0.73
N LEU A 173 -16.68 3.32 -0.74
CA LEU A 173 -16.77 4.13 -1.95
C LEU A 173 -15.74 3.69 -3.01
N GLY A 174 -14.52 3.37 -2.59
CA GLY A 174 -13.49 2.84 -3.49
C GLY A 174 -13.83 1.47 -4.07
N VAL A 175 -14.59 0.63 -3.36
CA VAL A 175 -15.10 -0.63 -3.89
C VAL A 175 -16.19 -0.36 -4.93
N GLU A 176 -17.08 0.59 -4.65
CA GLU A 176 -18.17 0.99 -5.55
C GLU A 176 -17.66 1.60 -6.86
N ASP A 177 -16.60 2.41 -6.81
CA ASP A 177 -16.00 3.05 -8.00
C ASP A 177 -14.95 2.18 -8.72
N GLY A 178 -14.59 1.03 -8.13
CA GLY A 178 -13.62 0.09 -8.69
C GLY A 178 -12.16 0.48 -8.50
N SER A 179 -11.82 1.44 -7.63
CA SER A 179 -10.44 1.76 -7.26
C SER A 179 -9.86 0.81 -6.19
N VAL A 180 -10.74 0.10 -5.47
CA VAL A 180 -10.41 -0.89 -4.44
C VAL A 180 -10.99 -2.26 -4.82
N MET A 181 -10.12 -3.27 -4.90
CA MET A 181 -10.53 -4.66 -5.03
C MET A 181 -10.58 -5.33 -3.66
N GLU A 182 -11.59 -6.17 -3.39
CA GLU A 182 -11.67 -6.97 -2.16
C GLU A 182 -11.55 -8.48 -2.44
N ILE A 183 -10.80 -9.17 -1.58
CA ILE A 183 -10.70 -10.63 -1.56
C ILE A 183 -10.93 -11.12 -0.13
N GLY A 184 -12.02 -11.88 0.05
CA GLY A 184 -12.41 -12.49 1.32
C GLY A 184 -12.00 -13.95 1.46
N PHE A 185 -11.61 -14.36 2.67
CA PHE A 185 -11.18 -15.73 3.02
C PHE A 185 -11.88 -16.25 4.29
N ASP A 186 -13.20 -16.05 4.37
CA ASP A 186 -13.97 -16.34 5.59
C ASP A 186 -14.19 -17.85 5.85
N ASP A 187 -13.89 -18.74 4.89
CA ASP A 187 -14.23 -20.17 4.96
C ASP A 187 -13.13 -21.15 4.46
N GLU A 188 -11.88 -20.67 4.29
CA GLU A 188 -10.81 -21.51 3.70
C GLU A 188 -10.05 -22.33 4.74
N ARG A 189 -10.13 -23.66 4.60
CA ARG A 189 -9.57 -24.67 5.53
C ARG A 189 -8.05 -24.87 5.40
N SER A 190 -7.35 -24.22 4.46
CA SER A 190 -5.91 -24.40 4.24
C SER A 190 -5.21 -23.10 3.82
N VAL A 191 -4.20 -22.69 4.60
CA VAL A 191 -3.33 -21.52 4.33
C VAL A 191 -2.61 -21.64 2.98
N GLY A 192 -2.29 -22.85 2.55
CA GLY A 192 -1.61 -23.11 1.27
C GLY A 192 -2.48 -22.74 0.06
N ASP A 193 -3.80 -22.94 0.15
CA ASP A 193 -4.73 -22.58 -0.92
C ASP A 193 -4.95 -21.06 -0.98
N ILE A 194 -5.00 -20.39 0.18
CA ILE A 194 -5.08 -18.93 0.28
C ILE A 194 -3.83 -18.30 -0.34
N PHE A 195 -2.64 -18.76 0.07
CA PHE A 195 -1.38 -18.26 -0.47
C PHE A 195 -1.33 -18.50 -1.98
N THR A 196 -1.71 -19.69 -2.44
CA THR A 196 -1.75 -20.02 -3.87
C THR A 196 -2.80 -19.20 -4.62
N LYS A 197 -3.95 -18.86 -4.05
CA LYS A 197 -4.96 -17.98 -4.68
C LYS A 197 -4.49 -16.54 -4.76
N ILE A 198 -3.96 -16.00 -3.66
CA ILE A 198 -3.38 -14.65 -3.62
C ILE A 198 -2.22 -14.60 -4.61
N TRP A 199 -1.30 -15.54 -4.55
CA TRP A 199 -0.14 -15.62 -5.43
C TRP A 199 -0.54 -15.83 -6.89
N ASN A 200 -1.47 -16.74 -7.18
CA ASN A 200 -1.96 -16.95 -8.53
C ASN A 200 -2.73 -15.74 -9.04
N ARG A 201 -3.50 -15.00 -8.23
CA ARG A 201 -4.18 -13.78 -8.69
C ARG A 201 -3.20 -12.61 -8.87
N ILE A 202 -2.18 -12.55 -8.03
CA ILE A 202 -1.00 -11.70 -8.20
C ILE A 202 -0.13 -12.17 -9.39
N LYS A 203 -0.31 -13.38 -9.94
CA LYS A 203 0.47 -13.95 -11.07
C LYS A 203 -0.33 -14.34 -12.33
N ARG A 204 -1.67 -14.22 -12.37
CA ARG A 204 -2.49 -14.83 -13.45
C ARG A 204 -2.70 -13.95 -14.68
N PHE A 205 -1.85 -12.96 -14.94
CA PHE A 205 -1.86 -12.26 -16.23
C PHE A 205 -0.57 -12.42 -17.05
N THR A 206 0.35 -13.28 -16.63
CA THR A 206 1.55 -13.65 -17.40
C THR A 206 1.39 -14.86 -18.33
N SER A 207 0.18 -15.39 -18.57
CA SER A 207 0.00 -16.63 -19.36
C SER A 207 -1.15 -16.63 -20.40
N THR A 208 -1.42 -15.52 -21.07
CA THR A 208 -2.22 -15.56 -22.32
C THR A 208 -1.70 -14.62 -23.41
N ASN A 209 -0.38 -14.50 -23.60
CA ASN A 209 0.20 -14.00 -24.86
C ASN A 209 1.60 -14.60 -25.12
N GLY A 210 1.64 -15.93 -25.20
CA GLY A 210 2.83 -16.68 -25.59
C GLY A 210 2.44 -17.98 -26.28
N ARG A 211 2.12 -17.87 -27.58
CA ARG A 211 1.97 -18.89 -28.67
C ARG A 211 0.84 -18.39 -29.58
N ALA A 212 1.03 -18.02 -30.83
CA ALA A 212 2.11 -18.23 -31.80
C ALA A 212 2.27 -16.98 -32.69
#